data_AF-A0A0P9NGK8-F1
#
_entry.id   AF-A0A0P9NGK8-F1
#
_cell.length_a   1.000
_cell.length_b   1.000
_cell.length_c   1.000
_cell.angle_alpha   90.00
_cell.angle_beta   90.00
_cell.angle_gamma   90.00
#
_symmetry.space_group_name_H-M   'P 1'
#
loop_
_entity.id
_entity.type
_entity.pdbx_description
1 polymer ?
#
loop_
_entity_poly.entity_id
_entity_poly.type
_entity_poly.pdbx_seq_one_letter_code
_entity_poly.pdbx_strand_id
1 'polypeptide(L)' 'MPTLVIHGDDDQVVPFEASGKRAAAMIKGAELKVYPGAPHGFAVTHAEMLNKDLLAFLQG' A
#
# COMPACT_ATOMS: atom_id res chain seq x y z
N MET A 1 -3.71 13.14 11.29
CA MET A 1 -3.74 11.72 11.72
C MET A 1 -2.70 10.99 10.89
N PRO A 2 -1.89 10.10 11.46
CA PRO A 2 -1.00 9.23 10.67
C PRO A 2 -1.81 8.48 9.61
N THR A 3 -1.28 8.32 8.40
CA THR A 3 -1.94 7.57 7.33
C THR A 3 -0.92 6.81 6.52
N LEU A 4 -1.22 5.55 6.22
CA LEU A 4 -0.43 4.69 5.36
C LEU A 4 -1.28 4.25 4.17
N VAL A 5 -0.72 4.35 2.98
CA VAL A 5 -1.26 3.78 1.74
C VAL A 5 -0.32 2.68 1.28
N ILE A 6 -0.82 1.45 1.12
CA ILE A 6 -0.05 0.31 0.60
C ILE A 6 -0.70 -0.16 -0.71
N HIS A 7 0.07 -0.35 -1.77
CA HIS A 7 -0.44 -0.84 -3.06
C HIS A 7 0.59 -1.72 -3.77
N GLY A 8 0.15 -2.79 -4.43
CA GLY A 8 0.97 -3.52 -5.40
C GLY A 8 1.03 -2.80 -6.76
N ASP A 9 2.22 -2.61 -7.33
CA ASP A 9 2.35 -1.90 -8.61
C ASP A 9 1.96 -2.74 -9.85
N ASP A 10 1.82 -4.06 -9.68
CA ASP A 10 1.29 -5.00 -10.69
C ASP A 10 -0.19 -5.37 -10.42
N ASP A 11 -0.92 -4.47 -9.75
CA ASP A 11 -2.36 -4.61 -9.56
C ASP A 11 -3.12 -4.46 -10.90
N GLN A 12 -3.47 -5.61 -11.49
CA GLN A 12 -4.22 -5.71 -12.75
C GLN A 12 -5.72 -5.39 -12.62
N VAL A 13 -6.24 -5.15 -11.40
CA VAL A 13 -7.66 -4.85 -11.16
C VAL A 13 -7.85 -3.35 -10.88
N VAL A 14 -7.01 -2.80 -10.01
CA VAL A 14 -7.03 -1.40 -9.59
C VAL A 14 -5.65 -0.77 -9.83
N PRO A 15 -5.43 -0.10 -10.97
CA PRO A 15 -4.11 0.40 -11.35
C PRO A 15 -3.51 1.39 -10.34
N PHE A 16 -2.27 1.16 -9.92
CA PHE A 16 -1.55 1.96 -8.93
C PHE A 16 -1.55 3.48 -9.23
N GLU A 17 -1.22 3.85 -10.46
CA GLU A 17 -1.13 5.25 -10.92
C GLU A 17 -2.49 5.99 -10.87
N ALA A 18 -3.59 5.26 -10.99
CA ALA A 18 -4.94 5.82 -10.95
C ALA A 18 -5.56 5.80 -9.53
N SER A 19 -4.92 5.13 -8.56
CA SER A 19 -5.50 4.83 -7.25
C SER A 19 -4.52 5.11 -6.10
N GLY A 20 -3.76 4.13 -5.62
CA GLY A 20 -2.90 4.23 -4.44
C GLY A 20 -1.96 5.44 -4.49
N LYS A 21 -1.34 5.70 -5.64
CA LYS A 21 -0.48 6.89 -5.83
C LYS A 21 -1.25 8.20 -5.65
N ARG A 22 -2.47 8.29 -6.20
CA ARG A 22 -3.32 9.48 -6.07
C ARG A 22 -3.84 9.64 -4.64
N ALA A 23 -4.27 8.56 -4.00
CA ALA A 23 -4.73 8.58 -2.62
C ALA A 23 -3.64 9.12 -1.68
N ALA A 24 -2.40 8.61 -1.80
CA ALA A 24 -1.28 9.10 -1.02
C ALA A 24 -0.95 10.58 -1.29
N ALA A 25 -1.04 11.03 -2.55
CA ALA A 25 -0.80 12.44 -2.90
C ALA A 25 -1.91 13.39 -2.38
N MET A 26 -3.15 12.92 -2.27
CA MET A 26 -4.27 13.72 -1.77
C MET A 26 -4.32 13.83 -0.24
N ILE A 27 -3.77 12.85 0.47
CA ILE A 27 -3.79 12.83 1.94
C ILE A 27 -2.49 13.46 2.46
N LYS A 28 -2.62 14.67 3.04
CA LYS A 28 -1.46 15.40 3.60
C LYS A 28 -0.75 14.58 4.67
N GLY A 29 0.51 14.24 4.41
CA GLY A 29 1.36 13.49 5.34
C GLY A 29 1.15 11.98 5.31
N ALA A 30 0.51 11.43 4.27
CA ALA A 30 0.44 9.99 4.10
C ALA A 30 1.81 9.39 3.73
N GLU A 31 2.14 8.26 4.34
CA GLU A 31 3.19 7.37 3.86
C GLU A 31 2.65 6.53 2.70
N LEU A 32 3.46 6.37 1.65
CA LEU A 32 3.16 5.47 0.55
C LEU A 32 4.15 4.31 0.53
N LYS A 33 3.63 3.09 0.62
CA LYS A 33 4.37 1.84 0.46
C LYS A 33 3.93 1.15 -0.82
N VAL A 34 4.87 0.86 -1.70
CA VAL A 34 4.62 0.14 -2.95
C VAL A 34 5.24 -1.24 -2.85
N TYR A 35 4.49 -2.28 -3.24
CA TYR A 35 4.97 -3.65 -3.33
C TYR A 35 5.28 -3.98 -4.79
N PRO A 36 6.57 -4.03 -5.19
CA PRO A 36 6.96 -4.27 -6.57
C PRO A 36 6.53 -5.67 -7.04
N GLY A 37 5.87 -5.74 -8.19
CA GLY A 37 5.35 -6.96 -8.80
C GLY A 37 4.15 -7.57 -8.07
N ALA A 38 3.59 -6.91 -7.06
CA ALA A 38 2.51 -7.49 -6.28
C ALA A 38 1.13 -7.26 -6.95
N PRO A 39 0.27 -8.30 -7.02
CA PRO A 39 -1.05 -8.21 -7.65
C PRO A 39 -2.07 -7.55 -6.70
N HIS A 40 -3.31 -7.36 -7.18
CA HIS A 40 -4.43 -6.90 -6.34
C HIS A 40 -4.57 -7.69 -5.03
N GLY A 41 -4.41 -9.02 -5.11
CA GLY A 41 -4.51 -9.94 -3.99
C GLY A 41 -3.28 -10.00 -3.08
N PHE A 42 -2.45 -8.95 -3.00
CA PHE A 42 -1.21 -8.96 -2.21
C PHE A 42 -1.45 -9.23 -0.71
N ALA A 43 -2.65 -8.97 -0.19
CA ALA A 43 -2.99 -9.34 1.18
C ALA A 43 -2.94 -10.85 1.45
N VAL A 44 -3.04 -11.68 0.41
CA VAL A 44 -2.88 -13.13 0.48
C VAL A 44 -1.49 -13.54 0.03
N THR A 45 -1.04 -13.09 -1.14
CA THR A 45 0.24 -13.54 -1.73
C THR A 45 1.47 -12.97 -1.02
N HIS A 46 1.32 -11.85 -0.30
CA HIS A 46 2.39 -11.14 0.41
C HIS A 46 1.98 -10.83 1.86
N ALA A 47 1.18 -11.72 2.48
CA ALA A 47 0.61 -11.52 3.81
C ALA A 47 1.64 -11.20 4.89
N GLU A 48 2.79 -11.88 4.90
CA GLU A 48 3.85 -11.62 5.89
C GLU A 48 4.43 -10.21 5.77
N MET A 49 4.69 -9.76 4.54
CA MET A 49 5.20 -8.41 4.26
C MET A 49 4.16 -7.35 4.65
N LEU A 50 2.89 -7.56 4.26
CA LEU A 50 1.77 -6.70 4.65
C LEU A 50 1.65 -6.59 6.17
N ASN A 51 1.60 -7.71 6.89
CA ASN A 51 1.43 -7.72 8.34
C ASN A 51 2.60 -7.03 9.05
N LYS A 52 3.83 -7.20 8.56
CA LYS A 52 5.00 -6.52 9.10
C LYS A 52 4.89 -5.00 8.97
N ASP A 53 4.51 -4.51 7.79
CA ASP A 53 4.38 -3.07 7.55
C ASP A 53 3.21 -2.45 8.32
N LEU A 54 2.08 -3.15 8.42
CA LEU A 54 0.96 -2.72 9.25
C LEU A 54 1.34 -2.64 10.73
N LEU A 55 2.03 -3.66 11.26
CA LEU A 55 2.49 -3.64 12.65
C LEU A 55 3.49 -2.51 12.91
N ALA A 56 4.44 -2.29 11.99
CA ALA A 56 5.39 -1.19 12.09
C ALA A 56 4.67 0.17 12.14
N PHE A 57 3.69 0.39 11.26
CA PHE A 57 2.92 1.63 11.24
C PHE A 57 2.07 1.84 12.50
N LEU A 58 1.50 0.78 13.06
CA LEU A 58 0.72 0.85 14.30
C LEU A 58 1.58 1.13 15.54
N GLN A 59 2.86 0.76 15.51
CA GLN A 59 3.78 0.92 16.65
C GLN A 59 4.39 2.32 16.75
N GLY A 60 4.37 3.11 15.67
CA GLY A 60 4.83 4.51 15.63
C GLY A 60 6.30 4.65 15.24
#